data_AF-A0A2S0XG70-F1
#
_entry.id   AF-A0A2S0XG70-F1
#
_cell.length_a   1.000
_cell.length_b   1.000
_cell.length_c   1.000
_cell.angle_alpha   90.00
_cell.angle_beta   90.00
_cell.angle_gamma   90.00
#
_symmetry.space_group_name_H-M   'P 1'
#
loop_
_entity.id
_entity.type
_entity.pdbx_description
1 polymer ?
#
loop_
_entity_poly.entity_id
_entity_poly.type
_entity_poly.pdbx_seq_one_letter_code
_entity_poly.pdbx_strand_id
1 'polypeptide(L)'
;MAVHFLFDGPENAAVTILLAHGAGAPMDSASMTATAAALAAAGLRVARFEFGYMAARRTGSRKPPPRAETLNPEFRAAIDELGAKGKLIIGGK
;
A
#
# COMPACT_ATOMS: atom_id res chain seq x y z
N MET A 1 1.76 -13.92 7.73
CA MET A 1 0.57 -13.78 6.88
C MET A 1 1.02 -13.07 5.62
N ALA A 2 0.60 -13.54 4.45
CA ALA A 2 0.92 -12.88 3.19
C ALA A 2 0.27 -11.49 3.14
N VAL A 3 1.03 -10.49 2.71
CA VAL A 3 0.55 -9.12 2.48
C VAL A 3 -0.33 -9.13 1.24
N HIS A 4 -1.57 -8.67 1.39
CA HIS A 4 -2.47 -8.52 0.27
C HIS A 4 -2.23 -7.17 -0.43
N PHE A 5 -1.89 -7.23 -1.72
CA PHE A 5 -1.67 -6.04 -2.54
C PHE A 5 -2.81 -5.81 -3.54
N LEU A 6 -3.16 -4.53 -3.72
CA LEU A 6 -3.83 -4.05 -4.93
C LEU A 6 -2.81 -3.41 -5.85
N PHE A 7 -3.01 -3.56 -7.14
CA PHE A 7 -2.06 -3.13 -8.14
C PHE A 7 -2.68 -2.31 -9.26
N ASP A 8 -1.94 -1.31 -9.73
CA ASP A 8 -2.30 -0.46 -10.86
C ASP A 8 -1.06 -0.23 -11.75
N GLY A 9 -1.27 0.05 -13.03
CA GLY A 9 -0.20 0.35 -13.99
C GLY A 9 0.56 -0.88 -14.52
N PRO A 10 1.54 -0.68 -15.42
CA PRO A 10 2.19 -1.77 -16.15
C PRO A 10 3.07 -2.63 -15.24
N GLU A 11 2.97 -3.96 -15.37
CA GLU A 11 3.72 -4.92 -14.53
C GLU A 11 5.23 -4.79 -14.68
N ASN A 12 5.69 -4.38 -15.86
CA ASN A 12 7.11 -4.24 -16.20
C ASN A 12 7.63 -2.79 -16.10
N ALA A 13 6.96 -1.92 -15.33
CA ALA A 13 7.45 -0.56 -15.13
C ALA A 13 8.82 -0.54 -14.45
N ALA A 14 9.71 0.34 -14.89
CA ALA A 14 11.05 0.47 -14.29
C ALA A 14 11.04 0.99 -12.84
N VAL A 15 9.94 1.64 -12.43
CA VAL A 15 9.74 2.20 -11.10
C VAL A 15 8.44 1.67 -10.52
N THR A 16 8.51 1.17 -9.28
CA THR A 16 7.34 0.78 -8.48
C THR A 16 7.15 1.75 -7.32
N ILE A 17 5.90 2.10 -7.05
CA ILE A 17 5.49 2.87 -5.87
C ILE A 17 4.69 1.96 -4.96
N LEU A 18 5.12 1.79 -3.71
CA LEU A 18 4.35 1.13 -2.66
C LEU A 18 3.67 2.19 -1.77
N LEU A 19 2.34 2.16 -1.74
CA LEU A 19 1.52 3.09 -0.96
C LEU A 19 0.79 2.38 0.18
N ALA A 20 0.99 2.89 1.40
CA ALA A 20 0.13 2.58 2.54
C ALA A 20 -0.99 3.62 2.70
N HIS A 21 -2.09 3.20 3.30
CA HIS A 21 -3.17 4.12 3.69
C HIS A 21 -2.86 4.84 5.02
N GLY A 22 -3.59 5.94 5.25
CA GLY A 22 -3.59 6.63 6.55
C GLY A 22 -4.63 6.09 7.53
N ALA A 23 -4.77 6.74 8.69
CA ALA A 23 -5.68 6.32 9.76
C ALA A 23 -7.18 6.27 9.39
N GLY A 24 -7.59 7.12 8.43
CA GLY A 24 -9.00 7.42 8.17
C GLY A 24 -9.71 6.47 7.20
N ALA A 25 -9.01 5.88 6.24
CA ALA A 25 -9.64 5.15 5.14
C ALA A 25 -8.76 4.00 4.62
N PRO A 26 -9.34 2.92 4.07
CA PRO A 26 -8.61 1.77 3.56
C PRO A 26 -7.87 2.05 2.24
N MET A 27 -7.07 1.08 1.79
CA MET A 27 -6.23 1.20 0.58
C MET A 27 -7.04 1.36 -0.73
N ASP A 28 -8.31 0.96 -0.71
CA ASP A 28 -9.29 1.08 -1.80
C ASP A 28 -10.19 2.32 -1.67
N SER A 29 -9.89 3.24 -0.74
CA SER A 29 -10.59 4.52 -0.62
C SER A 29 -10.55 5.31 -1.93
N ALA A 30 -11.61 6.07 -2.22
CA ALA A 30 -11.74 6.84 -3.46
C ALA A 30 -10.51 7.73 -3.73
N SER A 31 -9.97 8.41 -2.71
CA SER A 31 -8.77 9.24 -2.86
C SER A 31 -7.53 8.43 -3.24
N MET A 32 -7.32 7.27 -2.62
CA MET A 32 -6.11 6.47 -2.85
C MET A 32 -6.18 5.71 -4.17
N THR A 33 -7.39 5.26 -4.56
CA THR A 33 -7.67 4.71 -5.89
C THR A 33 -7.43 5.75 -6.98
N ALA A 34 -7.90 6.99 -6.80
CA ALA A 34 -7.63 8.07 -7.75
C ALA A 34 -6.12 8.40 -7.88
N THR A 35 -5.39 8.44 -6.76
CA THR A 35 -3.94 8.64 -6.76
C THR A 35 -3.21 7.49 -7.47
N ALA A 36 -3.57 6.23 -7.20
CA ALA A 36 -2.95 5.08 -7.84
C ALA A 36 -3.20 5.08 -9.36
N ALA A 37 -4.43 5.39 -9.79
CA ALA A 37 -4.77 5.51 -11.20
C ALA A 37 -3.97 6.61 -11.91
N ALA A 38 -3.80 7.78 -11.27
CA ALA A 38 -3.03 8.88 -11.84
C ALA A 38 -1.53 8.53 -11.99
N LEU A 39 -0.93 7.90 -10.98
CA LEU A 39 0.46 7.44 -11.03
C LEU A 39 0.65 6.32 -12.07
N ALA A 40 -0.31 5.40 -12.16
CA ALA A 40 -0.33 4.36 -13.17
C ALA A 40 -0.41 4.93 -14.60
N ALA A 41 -1.26 5.95 -14.82
CA ALA A 41 -1.35 6.65 -16.10
C ALA A 41 -0.04 7.37 -16.48
N ALA A 42 0.79 7.72 -15.50
CA ALA A 42 2.13 8.25 -15.72
C ALA A 42 3.20 7.17 -16.00
N GLY A 43 2.80 5.90 -16.16
CA GLY A 43 3.70 4.78 -16.50
C GLY A 43 4.39 4.12 -15.31
N LEU A 44 3.94 4.40 -14.09
CA LEU A 44 4.51 3.82 -12.87
C LEU A 44 3.73 2.56 -12.47
N ARG A 45 4.43 1.55 -11.94
CA ARG A 45 3.75 0.45 -11.25
C ARG A 45 3.35 0.91 -9.86
N VAL A 46 2.10 0.75 -9.47
CA VAL A 46 1.65 1.10 -8.12
C VAL A 46 1.20 -0.18 -7.41
N ALA A 47 1.69 -0.38 -6.21
CA ALA A 47 1.25 -1.38 -5.26
C ALA A 47 0.65 -0.67 -4.05
N ARG A 48 -0.48 -1.16 -3.55
CA ARG A 48 -1.16 -0.65 -2.36
C ARG A 48 -1.37 -1.78 -1.38
N PHE A 49 -1.19 -1.52 -0.09
CA PHE A 49 -1.44 -2.52 0.96
C PHE A 49 -2.12 -1.89 2.19
N GLU A 50 -2.60 -2.75 3.08
CA GLU A 50 -3.13 -2.35 4.37
C GLU A 50 -2.21 -2.76 5.51
N PHE A 51 -2.03 -1.86 6.46
CA PHE A 51 -1.56 -2.24 7.78
C PHE A 51 -2.57 -3.18 8.43
N GLY A 52 -2.08 -4.08 9.28
CA GLY A 52 -2.87 -5.14 9.90
C GLY A 52 -4.09 -4.61 10.64
N TYR A 53 -4.02 -3.43 11.26
CA TYR A 53 -5.17 -2.83 11.95
C TYR A 53 -6.31 -2.42 11.01
N MET A 54 -6.00 -2.03 9.76
CA MET A 54 -7.01 -1.68 8.75
C MET A 54 -7.49 -2.94 8.04
N ALA A 55 -6.59 -3.87 7.72
CA ALA A 55 -6.95 -5.18 7.18
C ALA A 55 -7.91 -5.94 8.10
N ALA A 56 -7.70 -5.88 9.41
CA ALA A 56 -8.59 -6.48 10.40
C ALA A 56 -10.02 -5.91 10.38
N ARG A 57 -10.23 -4.69 9.85
CA ARG A 57 -11.58 -4.13 9.68
C ARG A 57 -12.38 -4.87 8.63
N ARG A 58 -11.73 -5.51 7.65
CA ARG A 58 -12.39 -6.32 6.62
C ARG A 58 -13.07 -7.56 7.22
N THR A 59 -12.59 -8.03 8.38
CA THR A 59 -13.17 -9.16 9.12
C THR A 59 -13.98 -8.72 10.35
N GLY A 60 -14.32 -7.43 10.45
CA GLY A 60 -15.18 -6.87 11.51
C GLY A 60 -14.45 -6.35 12.76
N SER A 61 -13.12 -6.45 12.83
CA SER A 61 -12.35 -5.95 13.97
C SER A 61 -11.95 -4.49 13.78
N ARG A 62 -12.47 -3.59 14.62
CA ARG A 62 -12.24 -2.14 14.50
C ARG A 62 -11.37 -1.61 15.63
N LYS A 63 -10.06 -1.80 15.49
CA LYS A 63 -9.05 -1.23 16.39
C LYS A 63 -8.68 0.20 15.97
N PRO A 64 -8.34 1.08 16.93
CA PRO A 64 -7.71 2.35 16.61
C PRO A 64 -6.35 2.11 15.92
N PRO A 65 -5.89 3.05 15.08
CA PRO A 65 -4.56 2.97 14.52
C PRO A 65 -3.52 2.95 15.64
N PRO A 66 -2.47 2.12 15.56
CA PRO A 66 -1.36 2.17 16.49
C PRO A 66 -0.50 3.40 16.21
N ARG A 67 0.53 3.64 17.03
CA ARG A 67 1.48 4.74 16.78
C ARG A 67 2.24 4.49 15.48
N ALA A 68 2.49 5.54 14.70
CA ALA A 68 3.07 5.43 13.36
C ALA A 68 4.42 4.67 13.37
N GLU A 69 5.26 4.86 14.38
CA GLU A 69 6.58 4.22 14.47
C GLU A 69 6.49 2.70 14.59
N THR A 70 5.38 2.19 15.11
CA THR A 70 5.13 0.76 15.28
C THR A 70 4.70 0.06 13.99
N LEU A 71 4.38 0.82 12.93
CA LEU A 71 3.98 0.31 11.62
C LEU A 71 5.18 0.04 10.70
N ASN A 72 6.38 0.52 11.06
CA ASN A 72 7.59 0.34 10.28
C ASN A 72 7.93 -1.13 9.97
N PRO A 73 7.76 -2.11 10.89
CA PRO A 73 7.99 -3.52 10.58
C PRO A 73 7.03 -4.06 9.51
N GLU A 74 5.75 -3.65 9.54
CA GLU A 74 4.76 -4.06 8.55
C GLU A 74 5.09 -3.49 7.17
N PHE A 75 5.56 -2.24 7.13
CA PHE A 75 6.05 -1.63 5.89
C PHE A 75 7.23 -2.40 5.31
N ARG A 76 8.21 -2.78 6.15
CA ARG A 76 9.36 -3.59 5.72
C ARG A 76 8.92 -4.95 5.17
N ALA A 77 8.01 -5.63 5.87
CA ALA A 77 7.45 -6.89 5.39
C ALA A 77 6.76 -6.74 4.02
N ALA A 78 6.00 -5.65 3.81
CA ALA A 78 5.38 -5.35 2.53
C ALA A 78 6.43 -5.08 1.42
N ILE A 79 7.54 -4.41 1.75
CA ILE A 79 8.65 -4.20 0.79
C ILE A 79 9.28 -5.54 0.39
N ASP A 80 9.59 -6.39 1.38
CA ASP A 80 10.23 -7.69 1.16
C ASP A 80 9.33 -8.61 0.32
N GLU A 81 8.04 -8.67 0.64
CA GLU A 81 7.07 -9.52 -0.07
C GLU A 81 6.73 -8.99 -1.46
N LEU A 82 6.69 -7.67 -1.65
CA LEU A 82 6.49 -7.06 -2.96
C LEU A 82 7.63 -7.42 -3.93
N GLY A 83 8.86 -7.56 -3.44
CA GLY A 83 9.99 -8.07 -4.22
C GLY A 83 10.31 -7.24 -5.47
N ALA A 84 10.09 -5.91 -5.41
CA ALA A 84 10.26 -5.01 -6.53
C ALA A 84 11.68 -5.11 -7.13
N LYS A 85 11.77 -5.34 -8.45
CA LYS A 85 13.05 -5.59 -9.15
C LYS A 85 13.79 -4.31 -9.58
N GLY A 86 13.12 -3.16 -9.51
CA GLY A 86 13.64 -1.86 -9.95
C GLY A 86 13.67 -0.83 -8.83
N LYS A 87 13.60 0.46 -9.20
CA LYS A 87 13.54 1.53 -8.20
C LYS A 87 12.22 1.45 -7.45
N LEU A 88 12.31 1.46 -6.12
CA LEU A 88 11.16 1.48 -5.24
C LEU A 88 11.03 2.84 -4.57
N ILE A 89 9.83 3.41 -4.66
CA ILE A 89 9.41 4.59 -3.88
C ILE A 89 8.37 4.10 -2.89
N ILE A 90 8.50 4.50 -1.63
CA ILE A 90 7.49 4.21 -0.60
C ILE A 90 6.81 5.50 -0.17
N GLY A 91 5.51 5.42 0.12
CA GLY A 91 4.75 6.57 0.55
C GLY A 91 3.36 6.18 1.05
N GLY A 92 2.51 7.17 1.26
CA GLY A 92 1.18 6.95 1.79
C GLY A 92 0.58 8.22 2.33
N LYS A 93 -0.56 8.07 3.00
CA LYS A 93 -1.27 9.16 3.67
C LYS A 93 -1.27 9.00 5.17
#